data_AF-A0A956YG35-F1
#
_entry.id   AF-A0A956YG35-F1
#
_cell.length_a   1.000
_cell.length_b   1.000
_cell.length_c   1.000
_cell.angle_alpha   90.00
_cell.angle_beta   90.00
_cell.angle_gamma   90.00
#
_symmetry.space_group_name_H-M   'P 1'
#
loop_
_entity.id
_entity.type
_entity.pdbx_description
1 polymer ?
#
loop_
_entity_poly.entity_id
_entity_poly.type
_entity_poly.pdbx_seq_one_letter_code
_entity_poly.pdbx_strand_id
1 'polypeptide(L)' 'MLLKRLGIGVVSLLVGFGLAVIIIQLIGTTLEEFGVYYTFFLSLSLGCAIAIWLDKFLGTEMLPK' A
#
# COMPACT_ATOMS: atom_id res chain seq x y z
N MET A 1 1.46 8.01 19.96
CA MET A 1 1.94 6.76 19.35
C MET A 1 0.89 6.17 18.39
N LEU A 2 -0.32 5.86 18.87
CA LEU A 2 -1.38 5.22 18.07
C LEU A 2 -1.87 6.03 16.85
N LEU A 3 -2.05 7.35 17.00
CA LEU A 3 -2.42 8.24 15.90
C LEU A 3 -1.36 8.33 14.79
N LYS A 4 -0.07 8.39 15.17
CA LYS A 4 1.04 8.36 14.19
C LYS A 4 1.06 7.04 13.43
N ARG A 5 0.86 5.94 14.16
CA ARG A 5 0.78 4.59 13.57
C ARG A 5 -0.40 4.49 12.59
N LEU A 6 -1.59 4.89 13.00
CA LEU A 6 -2.77 4.88 12.15
C LEU A 6 -2.59 5.75 10.90
N GLY A 7 -1.98 6.94 11.06
CA GLY A 7 -1.66 7.82 9.94
C GLY A 7 -0.72 7.18 8.92
N ILE A 8 0.33 6.48 9.37
CA ILE A 8 1.25 5.76 8.48
C ILE A 8 0.51 4.64 7.73
N GLY A 9 -0.34 3.88 8.43
CA GLY A 9 -1.13 2.81 7.81
C GLY A 9 -2.11 3.32 6.74
N VAL A 10 -2.75 4.46 6.99
CA VAL A 10 -3.66 5.06 5.98
C VAL A 10 -2.86 5.59 4.78
N VAL A 11 -1.75 6.28 5.01
CA VAL A 11 -0.89 6.79 3.93
C VAL A 11 -0.33 5.66 3.09
N SER A 12 0.14 4.58 3.73
CA SER A 12 0.71 3.44 3.01
C SER A 12 -0.32 2.73 2.13
N LEU A 13 -1.57 2.59 2.58
CA LEU A 13 -2.65 2.03 1.77
C LEU A 13 -3.00 2.92 0.58
N LEU A 14 -3.05 4.24 0.76
CA LEU A 14 -3.30 5.18 -0.34
C LEU A 14 -2.19 5.13 -1.39
N VAL A 15 -0.93 5.10 -0.95
CA VAL A 15 0.22 4.96 -1.87
C VAL A 15 0.21 3.59 -2.56
N GLY A 16 -0.11 2.51 -1.83
CA GLY A 16 -0.25 1.17 -2.39
C GLY A 16 -1.32 1.07 -3.48
N PHE A 17 -2.46 1.74 -3.28
CA PHE A 17 -3.50 1.85 -4.30
C PHE A 17 -3.05 2.67 -5.51
N GLY A 18 -2.42 3.83 -5.29
CA GLY A 18 -1.87 4.63 -6.38
C GLY A 18 -0.85 3.87 -7.24
N LEU A 19 0.05 3.12 -6.61
CA LEU A 19 1.00 2.26 -7.32
C LEU A 19 0.33 1.13 -8.09
N ALA A 20 -0.69 0.49 -7.51
CA ALA A 20 -1.43 -0.56 -8.20
C ALA A 20 -2.07 -0.03 -9.49
N VAL A 21 -2.70 1.16 -9.45
CA VAL A 21 -3.28 1.80 -10.64
C VAL A 21 -2.21 2.09 -11.69
N ILE A 22 -1.06 2.62 -11.29
CA ILE A 22 0.07 2.90 -12.20
C ILE A 22 0.57 1.61 -12.85
N ILE A 23 0.75 0.53 -12.07
CA ILE A 23 1.22 -0.77 -12.58
C ILE A 23 0.24 -1.33 -13.61
N ILE A 24 -1.06 -1.28 -13.31
CA ILE A 24 -2.13 -1.74 -14.21
C ILE A 24 -2.09 -0.98 -15.54
N GLN A 25 -1.95 0.36 -15.48
CA GLN A 25 -1.81 1.18 -16.69
C GLN A 25 -0.53 0.89 -17.46
N LEU A 26 0.59 0.63 -16.78
CA LEU A 26 1.87 0.29 -17.42
C LEU A 26 1.84 -1.07 -18.13
N ILE A 27 1.03 -2.01 -17.63
CA ILE A 27 0.80 -3.32 -18.26
C ILE A 27 -0.11 -3.17 -19.51
N GLY A 28 -0.76 -2.02 -19.68
CA GLY A 28 -1.64 -1.74 -20.82
C GLY A 28 -3.04 -2.33 -20.66
N THR A 29 -3.50 -2.55 -19.42
CA THR A 29 -4.85 -3.03 -19.11
C THR A 29 -5.61 -2.02 -18.27
N THR A 30 -6.92 -2.24 -18.10
CA THR A 30 -7.79 -1.38 -17.29
C THR A 30 -8.12 -2.02 -15.94
N LEU A 31 -8.57 -1.21 -14.98
CA LEU A 31 -9.03 -1.72 -13.67
C LEU A 31 -10.21 -2.70 -13.80
N GLU A 32 -11.04 -2.53 -14.82
CA GLU A 32 -12.19 -3.40 -15.09
C GLU A 32 -11.75 -4.76 -15.61
N GLU A 33 -10.79 -4.79 -16.53
CA GLU A 33 -10.21 -6.02 -17.08
C GLU A 33 -9.34 -6.77 -16.06
N PHE A 34 -8.52 -6.03 -15.30
CA PHE A 34 -7.67 -6.62 -14.26
C PHE A 34 -8.50 -7.19 -13.10
N GLY A 35 -9.68 -6.62 -12.87
CA GLY A 35 -10.62 -7.09 -11.87
C GLY A 35 -10.39 -6.48 -10.49
N VAL A 36 -11.51 -6.22 -9.80
CA VAL A 36 -11.52 -5.53 -8.50
C VAL A 36 -10.77 -6.31 -7.42
N TYR A 37 -10.97 -7.63 -7.35
CA TYR A 37 -10.31 -8.46 -6.34
C TYR A 37 -8.79 -8.49 -6.52
N TYR A 38 -8.31 -8.64 -7.75
CA TYR A 38 -6.87 -8.63 -8.04
C TYR A 38 -6.26 -7.26 -7.76
N THR A 39 -6.94 -6.17 -8.16
CA THR A 39 -6.53 -4.80 -7.84
C THR A 39 -6.45 -4.60 -6.33
N PHE A 40 -7.45 -5.07 -5.58
CA PHE A 40 -7.48 -4.96 -4.13
C PHE A 40 -6.30 -5.68 -3.48
N PHE A 41 -6.05 -6.96 -3.82
CA PHE A 41 -4.93 -7.71 -3.25
C PHE A 41 -3.56 -7.16 -3.66
N LEU A 42 -3.43 -6.65 -4.90
CA LEU A 42 -2.22 -5.99 -5.36
C LEU A 42 -1.95 -4.71 -4.55
N SER A 43 -2.95 -3.83 -4.45
CA SER A 43 -2.85 -2.57 -3.71
C SER A 43 -2.59 -2.79 -2.21
N LEU A 44 -3.23 -3.80 -1.61
CA LEU A 44 -3.04 -4.18 -0.22
C LEU A 44 -1.60 -4.69 0.01
N SER A 45 -1.09 -5.55 -0.87
CA SER A 45 0.27 -6.07 -0.76
C SER A 45 1.31 -4.96 -0.85
N LEU A 46 1.15 -4.05 -1.81
CA LEU A 46 2.01 -2.87 -1.96
C LEU A 46 1.90 -1.93 -0.76
N GLY A 47 0.68 -1.68 -0.27
CA GLY A 47 0.43 -0.83 0.88
C GLY A 47 1.05 -1.38 2.17
N CYS A 48 1.01 -2.69 2.38
CA CYS A 48 1.70 -3.36 3.48
C CYS A 48 3.23 -3.24 3.36
N ALA A 49 3.79 -3.44 2.16
CA ALA A 49 5.23 -3.28 1.94
C ALA A 49 5.69 -1.84 2.24
N ILE A 50 4.92 -0.84 1.81
CA ILE A 50 5.19 0.58 2.13
C ILE A 50 5.05 0.87 3.62
N ALA A 51 4.06 0.27 4.29
CA ALA A 51 3.88 0.43 5.73
C ALA A 51 5.10 -0.07 6.51
N ILE A 52 5.61 -1.27 6.16
CA ILE A 52 6.81 -1.85 6.76
C ILE A 52 8.04 -0.97 6.49
N TRP A 53 8.18 -0.48 5.25
CA TRP A 53 9.26 0.40 4.87
C TRP A 53 9.22 1.72 5.64
N LEU A 54 8.06 2.38 5.70
CA LEU A 54 7.85 3.60 6.47
C LEU A 54 8.09 3.38 7.97
N ASP A 55 7.68 2.25 8.53
CA ASP A 55 7.93 1.92 9.93
C ASP A 55 9.43 1.85 10.24
N LYS A 56 10.20 1.23 9.35
CA LYS A 56 11.67 1.15 9.46
C LYS A 56 12.33 2.53 9.32
N PHE A 57 11.87 3.36 8.39
CA PHE A 57 12.46 4.70 8.16
C PHE A 57 12.08 5.72 9.24
N LEU A 58 10.85 5.68 9.73
CA LEU A 58 10.33 6.63 10.72
C LEU A 58 10.56 6.16 12.17
N GLY A 59 11.09 4.95 12.38
CA GLY A 59 11.37 4.39 13.69
C GLY A 59 10.11 4.28 14.56
N THR A 60 8.96 3.97 13.97
CA THR A 60 7.69 3.95 14.70
C THR A 60 7.45 2.68 15.53
N GLU A 61 8.38 1.72 15.45
CA GLU A 61 8.38 0.42 16.15
C GLU A 61 7.04 -0.31 16.05
N MET A 62 6.36 -0.14 14.91
CA MET A 62 5.01 -0.63 14.67
C MET A 62 4.99 -2.15 14.60
N LEU A 63 6.06 -2.74 14.05
CA LEU A 63 6.32 -4.17 14.08
C LEU A 63 7.11 -4.58 15.34
N PRO A 64 6.86 -5.78 15.90
CA PRO A 64 7.69 -6.33 16.96
C PRO A 64 9.14 -6.52 16.48
N LYS A 65 10.09 -6.35 17.41
CA LYS A 65 11.53 -6.52 17.17
C LYS A 65 11.90 -7.98 16.95
#